data_AF-A0A813E9N1-F1
#
_entry.id   AF-A0A813E9N1-F1
#
_cell.length_a   1.000
_cell.length_b   1.000
_cell.length_c   1.000
_cell.angle_alpha   90.00
_cell.angle_beta   90.00
_cell.angle_gamma   90.00
#
_symmetry.space_group_name_H-M   'P 1'
#
loop_
_entity.id
_entity.type
_entity.pdbx_description
1 polymer ?
#
loop_
_entity_poly.entity_id
_entity_poly.type
_entity_poly.pdbx_seq_one_letter_code
_entity_poly.pdbx_strand_id
1 'polypeptide(L)'
;MPKINLGYQEQQKLLQAHAAGFDRCDADLQGRIETGTQLEAMRNGWSQLHQDCRTHERRLQIELTRCNEHLNALRDQKEAECKAINATEATPAAAGGELLVQQKRQCQDASQGYIDQWSICEEGQRFFDTKRSECDSSQQSMHTSNCARVSQVSGICDTYDLCRAGMILAYTSAKEATRAWERYHKAESLAVVTIRCFADSLGKSENNSVVLMQMEHCEQQVANASLFNLEYKDVPPPMACDAVEASPCVVKLSSGRVSPPAERSKAVASAVFADESAEAEAVAGISFVQEGIERATGAFPEDMHKAFFGPMATPVALTLMLLTVLMLMIRCSALVREKREQHAARAAEQSGSLPVDAWCISSHSSPANLDGLVPRDQMAQDGGWLCPELVVPRNSKCIINAPRLGAEGLATQNALVTDKMGQLLFTASHSCVEPGELKTDNDIDEKLSLTRQDGTVLVTCHLVLPKGAGGRKRARCYVLQRDGGLFATLGWDDGRITWLSRITRRASDKPSAFVLAPASGAWQLRVLESNNSVGGHFSVVDQLSRPVAGAELGRPESSDFGGCNRNFFRVEVNSLCNTDLGLVTAVILAADRLREVCRAD
;
A
#
# COMPACT_ATOMS: atom_id res chain seq x y z
N MET A 1 -3.70 18.01 50.25
CA MET A 1 -3.41 16.61 49.86
C MET A 1 -2.49 16.61 48.64
N PRO A 2 -1.16 16.41 48.75
CA PRO A 2 -0.25 16.63 47.62
C PRO A 2 -0.51 15.73 46.39
N LYS A 3 -0.81 14.45 46.61
CA LYS A 3 -1.00 13.46 45.54
C LYS A 3 -2.21 13.73 44.63
N ILE A 4 -3.30 14.28 45.15
CA ILE A 4 -4.52 14.52 44.37
C ILE A 4 -4.31 15.68 43.38
N ASN A 5 -3.60 16.75 43.81
CA ASN A 5 -3.24 17.87 42.93
C ASN A 5 -2.31 17.43 41.78
N LEU A 6 -1.42 16.45 42.01
CA LEU A 6 -0.57 15.89 40.96
C LEU A 6 -1.40 15.15 39.90
N GLY A 7 -2.29 14.25 40.32
CA GLY A 7 -3.19 13.53 39.40
C GLY A 7 -4.10 14.47 38.59
N TYR A 8 -4.58 15.56 39.20
CA TYR A 8 -5.32 16.61 38.49
C TYR A 8 -4.47 17.25 37.37
N GLN A 9 -3.21 17.60 37.66
CA GLN A 9 -2.29 18.17 36.67
C GLN A 9 -1.96 17.18 35.55
N GLU A 10 -1.81 15.89 35.87
CA GLU A 10 -1.59 14.82 34.88
C GLU A 10 -2.80 14.65 33.94
N GLN A 11 -4.02 14.61 34.48
CA GLN A 11 -5.25 14.54 33.67
C GLN A 11 -5.44 15.80 32.81
N GLN A 12 -5.23 17.00 33.35
CA GLN A 12 -5.35 18.25 32.59
C GLN A 12 -4.30 18.31 31.45
N LYS A 13 -3.07 17.85 31.72
CA LYS A 13 -2.00 17.74 30.71
C LYS A 13 -2.31 16.70 29.63
N LEU A 14 -2.94 15.58 29.99
CA LEU A 14 -3.39 14.57 29.01
C LEU A 14 -4.45 15.14 28.06
N LEU A 15 -5.46 15.84 28.58
CA LEU A 15 -6.47 16.52 27.76
C LEU A 15 -5.84 17.60 26.86
N GLN A 16 -4.88 18.37 27.37
CA GLN A 16 -4.15 19.37 26.58
C GLN A 16 -3.27 18.73 25.48
N ALA A 17 -2.61 17.60 25.75
CA ALA A 17 -1.79 16.89 24.78
C ALA A 17 -2.61 16.28 23.63
N HIS A 18 -3.83 15.82 23.92
CA HIS A 18 -4.78 15.40 22.88
C HIS A 18 -5.38 16.59 22.12
N ALA A 19 -5.72 17.70 22.80
CA ALA A 19 -6.18 18.91 22.10
C ALA A 19 -5.12 19.43 21.11
N ALA A 20 -3.86 19.52 21.53
CA ALA A 20 -2.72 19.86 20.69
C ALA A 20 -2.34 18.76 19.66
N GLY A 21 -3.15 17.71 19.49
CA GLY A 21 -3.07 16.80 18.35
C GLY A 21 -3.86 17.30 17.13
N PHE A 22 -4.93 18.09 17.33
CA PHE A 22 -5.67 18.71 16.22
C PHE A 22 -4.80 19.71 15.48
N ASP A 23 -4.17 20.64 16.21
CA ASP A 23 -3.20 21.62 15.69
C ASP A 23 -2.08 20.99 14.84
N ARG A 24 -1.74 19.71 15.09
CA ARG A 24 -0.72 18.96 14.34
C ARG A 24 -1.28 18.32 13.06
N CYS A 25 -2.52 17.82 13.06
CA CYS A 25 -3.19 17.40 11.82
C CYS A 25 -3.41 18.62 10.90
N ASP A 26 -3.83 19.76 11.47
CA ASP A 26 -4.06 21.02 10.76
C ASP A 26 -2.76 21.58 10.14
N ALA A 27 -1.65 21.54 10.87
CA ALA A 27 -0.33 21.96 10.35
C ALA A 27 0.23 21.02 9.27
N ASP A 28 0.04 19.69 9.39
CA ASP A 28 0.45 18.72 8.35
C ASP A 28 -0.37 18.91 7.06
N LEU A 29 -1.69 19.13 7.19
CA LEU A 29 -2.55 19.52 6.08
C LEU A 29 -2.03 20.79 5.37
N GLN A 30 -1.77 21.87 6.13
CA GLN A 30 -1.33 23.14 5.55
C GLN A 30 0.00 23.01 4.79
N GLY A 31 1.04 22.42 5.38
CA GLY A 31 2.34 22.24 4.72
C GLY A 31 2.28 21.33 3.49
N ARG A 32 1.31 20.42 3.44
CA ARG A 32 1.06 19.57 2.27
C ARG A 32 0.26 20.28 1.17
N ILE A 33 -0.71 21.13 1.53
CA ILE A 33 -1.41 22.01 0.58
C ILE A 33 -0.41 22.93 -0.15
N GLU A 34 0.58 23.48 0.56
CA GLU A 34 1.66 24.29 -0.04
C GLU A 34 2.39 23.52 -1.17
N THR A 35 2.65 22.21 -0.99
CA THR A 35 3.24 21.37 -2.04
C THR A 35 2.30 21.21 -3.25
N GLY A 36 0.98 21.12 -3.01
CA GLY A 36 -0.03 21.15 -4.06
C GLY A 36 0.01 22.43 -4.90
N THR A 37 0.28 23.59 -4.30
CA THR A 37 0.43 24.86 -5.05
C THR A 37 1.66 24.87 -5.96
N GLN A 38 2.75 24.19 -5.57
CA GLN A 38 3.96 24.06 -6.40
C GLN A 38 3.68 23.20 -7.65
N LEU A 39 2.92 22.11 -7.52
CA LEU A 39 2.48 21.29 -8.66
C LEU A 39 1.50 22.06 -9.57
N GLU A 40 0.68 22.95 -9.04
CA GLU A 40 -0.14 23.86 -9.85
C GLU A 40 0.72 24.86 -10.64
N ALA A 41 1.72 25.48 -10.00
CA ALA A 41 2.66 26.36 -10.69
C ALA A 41 3.40 25.62 -11.82
N MET A 42 3.87 24.39 -11.58
CA MET A 42 4.48 23.54 -12.60
C MET A 42 3.51 23.22 -13.76
N ARG A 43 2.28 22.79 -13.46
CA ARG A 43 1.24 22.54 -14.48
C ARG A 43 0.98 23.78 -15.34
N ASN A 44 0.89 24.95 -14.71
CA ASN A 44 0.62 26.21 -15.40
C ASN A 44 1.79 26.60 -16.32
N GLY A 45 3.04 26.39 -15.89
CA GLY A 45 4.22 26.55 -16.75
C GLY A 45 4.22 25.61 -17.96
N TRP A 46 3.92 24.32 -17.76
CA TRP A 46 3.79 23.37 -18.88
C TRP A 46 2.67 23.73 -19.85
N SER A 47 1.54 24.26 -19.34
CA SER A 47 0.42 24.72 -20.17
C SER A 47 0.81 25.90 -21.07
N GLN A 48 1.57 26.87 -20.54
CA GLN A 48 2.11 27.99 -21.33
C GLN A 48 3.09 27.50 -22.40
N LEU A 49 4.06 26.66 -22.03
CA LEU A 49 5.03 26.10 -22.96
C LEU A 49 4.36 25.31 -24.09
N HIS A 50 3.32 24.52 -23.77
CA HIS A 50 2.52 23.79 -24.75
C HIS A 50 1.76 24.74 -25.69
N GLN A 51 1.16 25.82 -25.18
CA GLN A 51 0.45 26.82 -25.99
C GLN A 51 1.37 27.54 -26.98
N ASP A 52 2.56 27.93 -26.54
CA ASP A 52 3.59 28.53 -27.40
C ASP A 52 4.11 27.52 -28.43
N CYS A 53 4.32 26.27 -28.02
CA CYS A 53 4.73 25.19 -28.92
C CYS A 53 3.72 24.95 -30.04
N ARG A 54 2.41 24.79 -29.71
CA ARG A 54 1.34 24.62 -30.72
C ARG A 54 1.21 25.84 -31.65
N THR A 55 1.56 27.03 -31.17
CA THR A 55 1.59 28.25 -31.99
C THR A 55 2.75 28.21 -33.00
N HIS A 56 3.89 27.64 -32.62
CA HIS A 56 5.03 27.40 -33.52
C HIS A 56 4.75 26.26 -34.51
N GLU A 57 4.22 25.11 -34.05
CA GLU A 57 3.81 23.98 -34.89
C GLU A 57 2.86 24.43 -36.02
N ARG A 58 1.85 25.25 -35.69
CA ARG A 58 0.91 25.82 -36.67
C ARG A 58 1.60 26.69 -37.73
N ARG A 59 2.67 27.39 -37.38
CA ARG A 59 3.43 28.20 -38.35
C ARG A 59 4.16 27.30 -39.35
N LEU A 60 4.89 26.31 -38.84
CA LEU A 60 5.58 25.31 -39.68
C LEU A 60 4.59 24.56 -40.58
N GLN A 61 3.39 24.23 -40.08
CA GLN A 61 2.33 23.61 -40.88
C GLN A 61 1.88 24.48 -42.08
N ILE A 62 1.80 25.80 -41.91
CA ILE A 62 1.43 26.73 -42.99
C ILE A 62 2.58 26.87 -44.00
N GLU A 63 3.82 26.93 -43.53
CA GLU A 63 5.02 27.02 -44.38
C GLU A 63 5.22 25.73 -45.19
N LEU A 64 5.05 24.56 -44.57
CA LEU A 64 5.05 23.24 -45.21
C LEU A 64 3.92 23.09 -46.24
N THR A 65 2.70 23.56 -45.95
CA THR A 65 1.58 23.56 -46.91
C THR A 65 1.96 24.36 -48.17
N ARG A 66 2.49 25.58 -48.01
CA ARG A 66 2.96 26.42 -49.14
C ARG A 66 4.12 25.79 -49.91
N CYS A 67 5.03 25.12 -49.21
CA CYS A 67 6.13 24.39 -49.82
C CYS A 67 5.59 23.29 -50.76
N ASN A 68 4.63 22.50 -50.28
CA ASN A 68 3.97 21.46 -51.07
C ASN A 68 3.15 22.04 -52.23
N GLU A 69 2.46 23.17 -52.06
CA GLU A 69 1.79 23.89 -53.16
C GLU A 69 2.78 24.29 -54.27
N HIS A 70 3.93 24.87 -53.90
CA HIS A 70 4.97 25.25 -54.88
C HIS A 70 5.61 24.04 -55.55
N LEU A 71 5.89 22.98 -54.79
CA LEU A 71 6.45 21.72 -55.29
C LEU A 71 5.52 21.01 -56.29
N ASN A 72 4.20 21.06 -56.06
CA ASN A 72 3.21 20.60 -57.04
C ASN A 72 3.31 21.40 -58.34
N ALA A 73 3.37 22.73 -58.29
CA ALA A 73 3.51 23.57 -59.47
C ALA A 73 4.80 23.28 -60.27
N LEU A 74 5.93 23.05 -59.58
CA LEU A 74 7.19 22.67 -60.23
C LEU A 74 7.15 21.25 -60.84
N ARG A 75 6.44 20.30 -60.22
CA ARG A 75 6.20 18.98 -60.83
C ARG A 75 5.45 19.13 -62.15
N ASP A 76 4.39 19.92 -62.15
CA ASP A 76 3.48 20.07 -63.29
C ASP A 76 4.17 20.85 -64.43
N GLN A 77 5.02 21.84 -64.10
CA GLN A 77 5.93 22.48 -65.06
C GLN A 77 6.93 21.48 -65.66
N LYS A 78 7.60 20.68 -64.83
CA LYS A 78 8.55 19.65 -65.29
C LYS A 78 7.89 18.64 -66.22
N GLU A 79 6.67 18.19 -65.91
CA GLU A 79 5.93 17.28 -66.79
C GLU A 79 5.62 17.94 -68.14
N ALA A 80 5.21 19.21 -68.16
CA ALA A 80 4.94 19.94 -69.39
C ALA A 80 6.19 20.10 -70.29
N GLU A 81 7.33 20.54 -69.72
CA GLU A 81 8.59 20.73 -70.45
C GLU A 81 9.14 19.39 -70.99
N CYS A 82 9.17 18.35 -70.16
CA CYS A 82 9.66 17.03 -70.58
C CYS A 82 8.74 16.34 -71.60
N LYS A 83 7.43 16.63 -71.60
CA LYS A 83 6.47 16.12 -72.59
C LYS A 83 6.65 16.75 -73.98
N ALA A 84 7.20 17.96 -74.07
CA ALA A 84 7.53 18.60 -75.35
C ALA A 84 8.60 17.84 -76.15
N ILE A 85 9.55 17.19 -75.47
CA ILE A 85 10.57 16.33 -76.08
C ILE A 85 9.90 15.17 -76.83
N ASN A 86 9.02 14.43 -76.15
CA ASN A 86 8.32 13.28 -76.72
C ASN A 86 7.48 13.66 -77.95
N ALA A 87 6.84 14.83 -77.95
CA ALA A 87 6.09 15.34 -79.10
C ALA A 87 7.00 15.68 -80.30
N THR A 88 8.20 16.19 -80.02
CA THR A 88 9.19 16.59 -81.03
C THR A 88 9.90 15.36 -81.63
N GLU A 89 10.25 14.38 -80.81
CA GLU A 89 10.80 13.09 -81.27
C GLU A 89 9.77 12.26 -82.08
N ALA A 90 8.47 12.45 -81.84
CA ALA A 90 7.40 11.88 -82.66
C ALA A 90 7.20 12.59 -84.03
N THR A 91 7.84 13.74 -84.28
CA THR A 91 7.75 14.50 -85.54
C THR A 91 9.13 14.80 -86.17
N PRO A 92 9.97 13.77 -86.42
CA PRO A 92 11.39 13.93 -86.76
C PRO A 92 11.68 14.57 -88.13
N ALA A 93 10.67 14.80 -88.97
CA ALA A 93 10.83 15.33 -90.33
C ALA A 93 10.99 16.85 -90.42
N ALA A 94 10.79 17.60 -89.32
CA ALA A 94 10.80 19.07 -89.32
C ALA A 94 11.60 19.72 -88.17
N ALA A 95 11.92 18.97 -87.11
CA ALA A 95 12.66 19.51 -85.97
C ALA A 95 14.18 19.55 -86.24
N GLY A 96 14.73 20.75 -86.39
CA GLY A 96 16.19 20.94 -86.37
C GLY A 96 16.78 20.54 -85.01
N GLY A 97 17.93 19.86 -84.99
CA GLY A 97 18.49 19.26 -83.77
C GLY A 97 18.74 20.25 -82.62
N GLU A 98 18.93 21.53 -82.92
CA GLU A 98 19.07 22.61 -81.94
C GLU A 98 17.81 22.78 -81.06
N LEU A 99 16.60 22.63 -81.63
CA LEU A 99 15.34 22.69 -80.88
C LEU A 99 15.24 21.53 -79.87
N LEU A 100 15.66 20.33 -80.27
CA LEU A 100 15.65 19.15 -79.41
C LEU A 100 16.67 19.29 -78.26
N VAL A 101 17.82 19.91 -78.51
CA VAL A 101 18.81 20.24 -77.47
C VAL A 101 18.24 21.29 -76.50
N GLN A 102 17.56 22.32 -76.99
CA GLN A 102 16.92 23.34 -76.16
C GLN A 102 15.84 22.75 -75.24
N GLN A 103 14.93 21.93 -75.77
CA GLN A 103 13.90 21.26 -74.98
C GLN A 103 14.47 20.29 -73.94
N LYS A 104 15.52 19.53 -74.31
CA LYS A 104 16.22 18.63 -73.37
C LYS A 104 16.85 19.40 -72.22
N ARG A 105 17.39 20.59 -72.48
CA ARG A 105 17.85 21.50 -71.43
C ARG A 105 16.71 22.03 -70.56
N GLN A 106 15.59 22.49 -71.14
CA GLN A 106 14.44 22.98 -70.36
C GLN A 106 13.87 21.91 -69.41
N CYS A 107 13.73 20.67 -69.89
CA CYS A 107 13.35 19.51 -69.06
C CYS A 107 14.36 19.21 -67.95
N GLN A 108 15.68 19.34 -68.22
CA GLN A 108 16.73 19.17 -67.20
C GLN A 108 16.68 20.29 -66.15
N ASP A 109 16.63 21.55 -66.56
CA ASP A 109 16.58 22.72 -65.68
C ASP A 109 15.31 22.67 -64.79
N ALA A 110 14.15 22.33 -65.35
CA ALA A 110 12.91 22.12 -64.60
C ALA A 110 12.94 20.87 -63.69
N SER A 111 13.65 19.82 -64.08
CA SER A 111 13.86 18.64 -63.24
C SER A 111 14.75 18.94 -62.03
N GLN A 112 15.80 19.74 -62.21
CA GLN A 112 16.66 20.17 -61.11
C GLN A 112 15.89 21.05 -60.13
N GLY A 113 15.17 22.08 -60.60
CA GLY A 113 14.36 22.94 -59.73
C GLY A 113 13.29 22.18 -58.93
N TYR A 114 12.69 21.12 -59.51
CA TYR A 114 11.81 20.21 -58.78
C TYR A 114 12.56 19.42 -57.69
N ILE A 115 13.77 18.91 -57.96
CA ILE A 115 14.58 18.14 -56.99
C ILE A 115 15.04 19.04 -55.84
N ASP A 116 15.50 20.26 -56.16
CA ASP A 116 15.96 21.23 -55.17
C ASP A 116 14.81 21.61 -54.21
N GLN A 117 13.65 21.99 -54.76
CA GLN A 117 12.46 22.32 -53.96
C GLN A 117 11.92 21.11 -53.19
N TRP A 118 12.01 19.89 -53.74
CA TRP A 118 11.61 18.66 -53.04
C TRP A 118 12.42 18.47 -51.75
N SER A 119 13.74 18.70 -51.80
CA SER A 119 14.61 18.58 -50.63
C SER A 119 14.26 19.58 -49.52
N ILE A 120 13.93 20.82 -49.89
CA ILE A 120 13.50 21.88 -48.96
C ILE A 120 12.17 21.50 -48.28
N CYS A 121 11.22 20.94 -49.02
CA CYS A 121 9.94 20.52 -48.43
C CYS A 121 10.08 19.25 -47.58
N GLU A 122 11.00 18.34 -47.90
CA GLU A 122 11.31 17.18 -47.05
C GLU A 122 11.95 17.62 -45.72
N GLU A 123 12.86 18.59 -45.74
CA GLU A 123 13.44 19.15 -44.52
C GLU A 123 12.38 19.91 -43.69
N GLY A 124 11.52 20.70 -44.34
CA GLY A 124 10.38 21.36 -43.70
C GLY A 124 9.40 20.38 -43.02
N GLN A 125 9.14 19.22 -43.64
CA GLN A 125 8.34 18.14 -43.06
C GLN A 125 9.01 17.59 -41.79
N ARG A 126 10.32 17.32 -41.83
CA ARG A 126 11.10 16.83 -40.66
C ARG A 126 11.09 17.86 -39.51
N PHE A 127 11.20 19.16 -39.80
CA PHE A 127 11.08 20.21 -38.78
C PHE A 127 9.66 20.27 -38.17
N PHE A 128 8.62 20.18 -38.99
CA PHE A 128 7.23 20.14 -38.51
C PHE A 128 6.96 18.93 -37.59
N ASP A 129 7.34 17.72 -38.02
CA ASP A 129 7.12 16.50 -37.22
C ASP A 129 7.94 16.50 -35.93
N THR A 130 9.18 17.01 -35.98
CA THR A 130 10.01 17.21 -34.78
C THR A 130 9.31 18.16 -33.80
N LYS A 131 8.87 19.33 -34.27
CA LYS A 131 8.21 20.34 -33.43
C LYS A 131 6.90 19.82 -32.83
N ARG A 132 6.11 19.10 -33.61
CA ARG A 132 4.90 18.41 -33.14
C ARG A 132 5.21 17.44 -31.99
N SER A 133 6.28 16.65 -32.10
CA SER A 133 6.70 15.72 -31.04
C SER A 133 7.11 16.43 -29.74
N GLU A 134 7.74 17.61 -29.83
CA GLU A 134 8.03 18.46 -28.66
C GLU A 134 6.74 18.98 -28.00
N CYS A 135 5.73 19.34 -28.79
CA CYS A 135 4.45 19.82 -28.28
C CYS A 135 3.63 18.68 -27.64
N ASP A 136 3.60 17.50 -28.26
CA ASP A 136 2.97 16.30 -27.72
C ASP A 136 3.65 15.88 -26.40
N SER A 137 4.99 15.96 -26.32
CA SER A 137 5.76 15.74 -25.09
C SER A 137 5.45 16.77 -24.00
N SER A 138 5.40 18.06 -24.35
CA SER A 138 5.02 19.15 -23.42
C SER A 138 3.60 18.97 -22.86
N GLN A 139 2.68 18.48 -23.69
CA GLN A 139 1.32 18.15 -23.30
C GLN A 139 1.28 16.97 -22.33
N GLN A 140 2.09 15.93 -22.57
CA GLN A 140 2.21 14.78 -21.67
C GLN A 140 2.78 15.20 -20.29
N SER A 141 3.78 16.09 -20.26
CA SER A 141 4.30 16.67 -19.01
C SER A 141 3.22 17.45 -18.25
N MET A 142 2.46 18.30 -18.93
CA MET A 142 1.33 19.04 -18.34
C MET A 142 0.28 18.10 -17.71
N HIS A 143 -0.13 17.05 -18.42
CA HIS A 143 -1.06 16.06 -17.89
C HIS A 143 -0.49 15.31 -16.68
N THR A 144 0.77 14.91 -16.73
CA THR A 144 1.47 14.22 -15.65
C THR A 144 1.53 15.09 -14.39
N SER A 145 1.91 16.38 -14.50
CA SER A 145 1.89 17.32 -13.37
C SER A 145 0.49 17.57 -12.82
N ASN A 146 -0.54 17.66 -13.66
CA ASN A 146 -1.92 17.81 -13.18
C ASN A 146 -2.38 16.57 -12.39
N CYS A 147 -2.02 15.38 -12.83
CA CYS A 147 -2.40 14.14 -12.17
C CYS A 147 -1.63 13.86 -10.88
N ALA A 148 -0.34 14.21 -10.84
CA ALA A 148 0.39 14.29 -9.58
C ALA A 148 -0.31 15.24 -8.58
N ARG A 149 -0.77 16.43 -9.03
CA ARG A 149 -1.50 17.38 -8.18
C ARG A 149 -2.82 16.80 -7.65
N VAL A 150 -3.66 16.24 -8.52
CA VAL A 150 -4.97 15.66 -8.13
C VAL A 150 -4.78 14.51 -7.15
N SER A 151 -3.90 13.56 -7.46
CA SER A 151 -3.62 12.40 -6.60
C SER A 151 -3.01 12.82 -5.26
N GLN A 152 -2.11 13.80 -5.26
CA GLN A 152 -1.51 14.31 -4.03
C GLN A 152 -2.56 15.02 -3.16
N VAL A 153 -3.35 15.96 -3.70
CA VAL A 153 -4.34 16.69 -2.89
C VAL A 153 -5.42 15.77 -2.33
N SER A 154 -5.91 14.79 -3.09
CA SER A 154 -6.84 13.77 -2.55
C SER A 154 -6.24 13.03 -1.36
N GLY A 155 -5.06 12.41 -1.55
CA GLY A 155 -4.40 11.64 -0.48
C GLY A 155 -4.01 12.47 0.74
N ILE A 156 -3.83 13.79 0.58
CA ILE A 156 -3.65 14.74 1.70
C ILE A 156 -4.95 14.89 2.49
N CYS A 157 -6.09 15.12 1.82
CA CYS A 157 -7.40 15.20 2.48
C CYS A 157 -7.73 13.89 3.22
N ASP A 158 -7.53 12.74 2.55
CA ASP A 158 -7.77 11.41 3.13
C ASP A 158 -6.89 11.18 4.39
N THR A 159 -5.61 11.60 4.34
CA THR A 159 -4.69 11.53 5.48
C THR A 159 -5.12 12.46 6.62
N TYR A 160 -5.59 13.67 6.30
CA TYR A 160 -6.07 14.64 7.28
C TYR A 160 -7.31 14.14 8.02
N ASP A 161 -8.32 13.63 7.30
CA ASP A 161 -9.54 13.11 7.90
C ASP A 161 -9.26 11.88 8.79
N LEU A 162 -8.35 10.99 8.38
CA LEU A 162 -7.89 9.88 9.22
C LEU A 162 -7.14 10.37 10.48
N CYS A 163 -6.22 11.33 10.34
CA CYS A 163 -5.51 11.95 11.47
C CYS A 163 -6.51 12.56 12.46
N ARG A 164 -7.45 13.36 11.95
CA ARG A 164 -8.40 14.11 12.75
C ARG A 164 -9.47 13.21 13.38
N ALA A 165 -9.96 12.18 12.69
CA ALA A 165 -10.87 11.18 13.25
C ALA A 165 -10.20 10.38 14.39
N GLY A 166 -8.94 9.97 14.21
CA GLY A 166 -8.14 9.33 15.27
C GLY A 166 -7.98 10.25 16.50
N MET A 167 -7.71 11.54 16.26
CA MET A 167 -7.61 12.53 17.34
C MET A 167 -8.95 12.82 18.03
N ILE A 168 -10.08 12.82 17.32
CA ILE A 168 -11.42 12.90 17.92
C ILE A 168 -11.64 11.72 18.87
N LEU A 169 -11.40 10.49 18.42
CA LEU A 169 -11.58 9.28 19.23
C LEU A 169 -10.68 9.27 20.48
N ALA A 170 -9.42 9.68 20.33
CA ALA A 170 -8.50 9.79 21.45
C ALA A 170 -8.94 10.87 22.45
N TYR A 171 -9.36 12.04 21.97
CA TYR A 171 -9.82 13.14 22.83
C TYR A 171 -11.14 12.83 23.56
N THR A 172 -12.12 12.21 22.90
CA THR A 172 -13.40 11.84 23.54
C THR A 172 -13.19 10.74 24.57
N SER A 173 -12.41 9.70 24.25
CA SER A 173 -12.05 8.65 25.20
C SER A 173 -11.31 9.21 26.43
N ALA A 174 -10.38 10.14 26.24
CA ALA A 174 -9.71 10.82 27.35
C ALA A 174 -10.68 11.69 28.16
N LYS A 175 -11.57 12.47 27.51
CA LYS A 175 -12.60 13.32 28.13
C LYS A 175 -13.56 12.50 28.98
N GLU A 176 -13.93 11.28 28.57
CA GLU A 176 -14.77 10.37 29.37
C GLU A 176 -14.03 9.72 30.54
N ALA A 177 -12.82 9.20 30.32
CA ALA A 177 -12.00 8.61 31.38
C ALA A 177 -11.68 9.64 32.48
N THR A 178 -11.33 10.86 32.07
CA THR A 178 -11.06 11.99 32.97
C THR A 178 -12.32 12.39 33.77
N ARG A 179 -13.50 12.40 33.14
CA ARG A 179 -14.79 12.63 33.84
C ARG A 179 -15.16 11.51 34.82
N ALA A 180 -14.67 10.28 34.63
CA ALA A 180 -14.82 9.21 35.61
C ALA A 180 -13.85 9.40 36.79
N TRP A 181 -12.58 9.70 36.50
CA TRP A 181 -11.54 10.00 37.48
C TRP A 181 -11.92 11.19 38.39
N GLU A 182 -12.42 12.28 37.79
CA GLU A 182 -12.87 13.48 38.49
C GLU A 182 -14.00 13.19 39.49
N ARG A 183 -15.02 12.44 39.06
CA ARG A 183 -16.13 12.04 39.94
C ARG A 183 -15.66 11.16 41.09
N TYR A 184 -14.72 10.24 40.84
CA TYR A 184 -14.15 9.38 41.87
C TYR A 184 -13.39 10.19 42.93
N HIS A 185 -12.45 11.05 42.53
CA HIS A 185 -11.66 11.83 43.49
C HIS A 185 -12.45 12.97 44.17
N LYS A 186 -13.52 13.49 43.55
CA LYS A 186 -14.48 14.34 44.25
C LYS A 186 -15.20 13.60 45.39
N ALA A 187 -15.61 12.35 45.17
CA ALA A 187 -16.22 11.52 46.21
C ALA A 187 -15.21 11.12 47.31
N GLU A 188 -13.96 10.80 46.95
CA GLU A 188 -12.88 10.53 47.91
C GLU A 188 -12.59 11.77 48.77
N SER A 189 -12.43 12.95 48.15
CA SER A 189 -12.15 14.18 48.87
C SER A 189 -13.31 14.59 49.78
N LEU A 190 -14.56 14.42 49.33
CA LEU A 190 -15.77 14.58 50.14
C LEU A 190 -15.69 13.70 51.39
N ALA A 191 -15.47 12.39 51.22
CA ALA A 191 -15.36 11.45 52.33
C ALA A 191 -14.23 11.81 53.32
N VAL A 192 -13.04 12.21 52.84
CA VAL A 192 -11.92 12.61 53.71
C VAL A 192 -12.22 13.89 54.49
N VAL A 193 -12.90 14.87 53.89
CA VAL A 193 -13.31 16.09 54.61
C VAL A 193 -14.40 15.78 55.64
N THR A 194 -15.40 14.96 55.31
CA THR A 194 -16.44 14.52 56.26
C THR A 194 -15.84 13.77 57.45
N ILE A 195 -14.98 12.77 57.21
CA ILE A 195 -14.30 12.00 58.26
C ILE A 195 -13.45 12.91 59.15
N ARG A 196 -12.74 13.87 58.56
CA ARG A 196 -11.96 14.85 59.32
C ARG A 196 -12.87 15.74 60.18
N CYS A 197 -13.95 16.26 59.63
CA CYS A 197 -14.87 17.13 60.36
C CYS A 197 -15.54 16.40 61.53
N PHE A 198 -15.91 15.13 61.36
CA PHE A 198 -16.38 14.27 62.47
C PHE A 198 -15.30 14.08 63.54
N ALA A 199 -14.05 13.77 63.17
CA ALA A 199 -12.95 13.63 64.13
C ALA A 199 -12.65 14.95 64.89
N ASP A 200 -12.61 16.07 64.16
CA ASP A 200 -12.42 17.42 64.71
C ASP A 200 -13.61 17.88 65.58
N SER A 201 -14.78 17.23 65.50
CA SER A 201 -15.96 17.49 66.34
C SER A 201 -16.01 16.59 67.59
N LEU A 202 -15.76 15.29 67.41
CA LEU A 202 -15.65 14.31 68.50
C LEU A 202 -14.56 14.69 69.52
N GLY A 203 -13.45 15.30 69.07
CA GLY A 203 -12.40 15.81 69.94
C GLY A 203 -12.74 17.08 70.74
N LYS A 204 -13.97 17.63 70.63
CA LYS A 204 -14.34 18.94 71.21
C LYS A 204 -15.62 18.94 72.05
N SER A 205 -16.39 17.85 72.11
CA SER A 205 -17.66 17.81 72.85
C SER A 205 -17.70 16.67 73.86
N GLU A 206 -17.87 17.03 75.14
CA GLU A 206 -18.20 16.08 76.22
C GLU A 206 -19.69 15.68 76.21
N ASN A 207 -20.53 16.34 75.41
CA ASN A 207 -21.98 16.16 75.41
C ASN A 207 -22.50 15.60 74.07
N ASN A 208 -23.13 14.42 74.12
CA ASN A 208 -23.53 13.64 72.95
C ASN A 208 -24.56 14.34 72.05
N SER A 209 -25.42 15.21 72.60
CA SER A 209 -26.41 15.96 71.82
C SER A 209 -25.81 17.02 70.91
N VAL A 210 -24.68 17.61 71.32
CA VAL A 210 -23.96 18.62 70.53
C VAL A 210 -23.21 17.97 69.36
N VAL A 211 -22.68 16.75 69.56
CA VAL A 211 -22.03 15.97 68.49
C VAL A 211 -22.98 15.75 67.31
N LEU A 212 -24.24 15.40 67.55
CA LEU A 212 -25.20 15.09 66.48
C LEU A 212 -25.44 16.30 65.54
N MET A 213 -25.63 17.50 66.11
CA MET A 213 -25.79 18.74 65.33
C MET A 213 -24.48 19.16 64.62
N GLN A 214 -23.32 18.89 65.23
CA GLN A 214 -22.03 19.12 64.58
C GLN A 214 -21.82 18.17 63.39
N MET A 215 -22.29 16.92 63.45
CA MET A 215 -22.22 15.98 62.33
C MET A 215 -23.11 16.43 61.14
N GLU A 216 -24.33 16.90 61.39
CA GLU A 216 -25.19 17.47 60.34
C GLU A 216 -24.56 18.72 59.71
N HIS A 217 -23.93 19.59 60.52
CA HIS A 217 -23.21 20.75 60.00
C HIS A 217 -21.97 20.36 59.18
N CYS A 218 -21.25 19.31 59.58
CA CYS A 218 -20.12 18.75 58.82
C CYS A 218 -20.55 18.27 57.43
N GLU A 219 -21.73 17.66 57.28
CA GLU A 219 -22.26 17.22 55.98
C GLU A 219 -22.56 18.42 55.07
N GLN A 220 -23.13 19.49 55.60
CA GLN A 220 -23.45 20.70 54.84
C GLN A 220 -22.21 21.52 54.42
N GLN A 221 -21.11 21.48 55.17
CA GLN A 221 -19.89 22.25 54.83
C GLN A 221 -19.16 21.76 53.56
N VAL A 222 -19.36 20.52 53.10
CA VAL A 222 -18.50 19.90 52.08
C VAL A 222 -18.88 20.24 50.63
N ALA A 223 -19.78 21.20 50.42
CA ALA A 223 -20.31 21.55 49.09
C ALA A 223 -19.24 22.04 48.07
N ASN A 224 -18.11 22.58 48.52
CA ASN A 224 -17.14 23.24 47.62
C ASN A 224 -16.09 22.29 47.02
N ALA A 225 -16.53 21.31 46.22
CA ALA A 225 -15.66 20.42 45.44
C ALA A 225 -15.06 21.06 44.16
N SER A 226 -15.14 22.39 44.01
CA SER A 226 -14.75 23.11 42.78
C SER A 226 -13.26 23.03 42.46
N LEU A 227 -12.40 22.80 43.47
CA LEU A 227 -10.95 22.60 43.34
C LEU A 227 -10.57 21.44 42.39
N PHE A 228 -11.50 20.54 42.11
CA PHE A 228 -11.31 19.39 41.23
C PHE A 228 -12.05 19.51 39.89
N ASN A 229 -12.62 20.68 39.55
CA ASN A 229 -13.25 20.91 38.25
C ASN A 229 -12.18 21.00 37.15
N LEU A 230 -12.08 19.98 36.29
CA LEU A 230 -11.14 19.99 35.15
C LEU A 230 -11.69 20.82 33.97
N GLU A 231 -10.79 21.49 33.24
CA GLU A 231 -11.15 22.26 32.04
C GLU A 231 -11.29 21.32 30.84
N TYR A 232 -12.51 21.15 30.36
CA TYR A 232 -12.84 20.41 29.14
C TYR A 232 -13.11 21.37 27.99
N LYS A 233 -12.14 21.49 27.08
CA LYS A 233 -12.34 22.17 25.80
C LYS A 233 -13.25 21.35 24.88
N ASP A 234 -13.79 21.99 23.85
CA ASP A 234 -14.47 21.30 22.76
C ASP A 234 -13.54 21.06 21.57
N VAL A 235 -13.93 20.14 20.70
CA VAL A 235 -13.13 19.75 19.54
C VAL A 235 -13.18 20.91 18.53
N PRO A 236 -12.03 21.41 18.03
CA PRO A 236 -12.03 22.45 17.01
C PRO A 236 -12.69 21.94 15.71
N PRO A 237 -13.39 22.79 14.95
CA PRO A 237 -13.97 22.40 13.66
C PRO A 237 -12.88 21.94 12.68
N PRO A 238 -13.22 21.13 11.66
CA PRO A 238 -12.26 20.78 10.62
C PRO A 238 -11.86 22.01 9.80
N MET A 239 -10.61 22.03 9.34
CA MET A 239 -10.24 22.86 8.19
C MET A 239 -10.94 22.33 6.94
N ALA A 240 -11.27 23.23 6.00
CA ALA A 240 -11.74 22.82 4.68
C ALA A 240 -10.56 22.23 3.89
N CYS A 241 -10.69 20.99 3.43
CA CYS A 241 -9.84 20.45 2.38
C CYS A 241 -10.59 20.64 1.06
N ASP A 242 -10.25 21.67 0.30
CA ASP A 242 -10.89 21.98 -0.98
C ASP A 242 -10.52 20.90 -2.01
N ALA A 243 -11.36 19.86 -2.07
CA ALA A 243 -11.19 18.73 -2.95
C ALA A 243 -11.10 19.20 -4.41
N VAL A 244 -9.93 19.01 -5.02
CA VAL A 244 -9.70 19.36 -6.42
C VAL A 244 -10.64 18.54 -7.29
N GLU A 245 -11.53 19.24 -8.01
CA GLU A 245 -12.50 18.62 -8.93
C GLU A 245 -11.80 17.60 -9.83
N ALA A 246 -12.32 16.37 -9.85
CA ALA A 246 -11.63 15.17 -10.30
C ALA A 246 -11.44 15.14 -11.84
N SER A 247 -10.48 15.93 -12.31
CA SER A 247 -10.05 15.95 -13.71
C SER A 247 -9.59 14.54 -14.11
N PRO A 248 -10.18 13.92 -15.15
CA PRO A 248 -10.00 12.49 -15.41
C PRO A 248 -8.56 12.20 -15.86
N CYS A 249 -7.76 11.65 -14.94
CA CYS A 249 -6.37 11.27 -15.16
C CYS A 249 -6.16 10.05 -16.05
N VAL A 250 -7.20 9.60 -16.74
CA VAL A 250 -7.11 8.64 -17.83
C VAL A 250 -6.46 9.32 -19.02
N VAL A 251 -5.13 9.28 -19.07
CA VAL A 251 -4.35 9.65 -20.25
C VAL A 251 -4.69 8.65 -21.36
N LYS A 252 -5.76 8.95 -22.11
CA LYS A 252 -6.09 8.27 -23.35
C LYS A 252 -5.01 8.63 -24.36
N LEU A 253 -3.92 7.87 -24.35
CA LEU A 253 -2.90 7.84 -25.40
C LEU A 253 -3.59 7.55 -26.72
N SER A 254 -3.96 8.62 -27.43
CA SER A 254 -4.62 8.54 -28.71
C SER A 254 -3.59 8.16 -29.78
N SER A 255 -3.28 6.87 -29.85
CA SER A 255 -2.50 6.24 -30.94
C SER A 255 -3.22 6.28 -32.30
N GLY A 256 -4.21 7.17 -32.44
CA GLY A 256 -4.97 7.43 -33.64
C GLY A 256 -4.23 8.39 -34.54
N ARG A 257 -3.62 7.83 -35.58
CA ARG A 257 -3.14 8.55 -36.77
C ARG A 257 -4.16 9.62 -37.17
N VAL A 258 -3.82 10.89 -36.96
CA VAL A 258 -4.69 12.03 -37.30
C VAL A 258 -4.83 12.10 -38.82
N SER A 259 -5.98 11.66 -39.33
CA SER A 259 -6.36 11.89 -40.73
C SER A 259 -6.36 13.39 -41.03
N PRO A 260 -5.96 13.81 -42.24
CA PRO A 260 -6.05 15.22 -42.63
C PRO A 260 -7.51 15.71 -42.53
N PRO A 261 -7.73 17.02 -42.25
CA PRO A 261 -9.07 17.54 -42.00
C PRO A 261 -9.95 17.41 -43.24
N ALA A 262 -10.93 16.51 -43.17
CA ALA A 262 -12.00 16.43 -44.17
C ALA A 262 -12.82 17.73 -44.17
N GLU A 263 -13.20 18.20 -45.35
CA GLU A 263 -13.94 19.46 -45.50
C GLU A 263 -15.30 19.43 -44.79
N ARG A 264 -15.68 20.57 -44.22
CA ARG A 264 -16.96 20.76 -43.52
C ARG A 264 -18.14 20.62 -44.48
N SER A 265 -19.01 19.67 -44.20
CA SER A 265 -20.44 19.76 -44.53
C SER A 265 -21.28 19.64 -43.26
N LYS A 266 -22.52 20.17 -43.27
CA LYS A 266 -23.30 20.50 -42.07
C LYS A 266 -24.28 19.38 -41.67
N ALA A 267 -24.39 19.11 -40.37
CA ALA A 267 -25.57 18.52 -39.73
C ALA A 267 -25.67 19.01 -38.27
N VAL A 268 -26.83 18.81 -37.63
CA VAL A 268 -27.22 19.38 -36.32
C VAL A 268 -28.03 18.33 -35.52
N ALA A 269 -28.14 18.51 -34.19
CA ALA A 269 -28.99 17.79 -33.21
C ALA A 269 -28.50 16.40 -32.73
N SER A 270 -28.90 15.89 -31.55
CA SER A 270 -29.24 16.51 -30.23
C SER A 270 -29.44 15.40 -29.16
N ALA A 271 -29.59 15.77 -27.88
CA ALA A 271 -30.02 14.96 -26.71
C ALA A 271 -29.07 13.84 -26.20
N VAL A 272 -29.28 13.20 -25.03
CA VAL A 272 -29.28 13.64 -23.58
C VAL A 272 -29.75 12.47 -22.67
N PHE A 273 -29.43 12.49 -21.36
CA PHE A 273 -29.68 11.47 -20.28
C PHE A 273 -28.64 10.30 -20.24
N ALA A 274 -28.09 9.81 -19.11
CA ALA A 274 -28.51 9.60 -17.70
C ALA A 274 -29.29 8.26 -17.48
N ASP A 275 -29.22 7.48 -16.39
CA ASP A 275 -28.46 7.55 -15.10
C ASP A 275 -28.36 6.11 -14.47
N GLU A 276 -27.96 5.99 -13.19
CA GLU A 276 -28.07 4.85 -12.25
C GLU A 276 -27.08 3.67 -12.44
N SER A 277 -26.33 3.21 -11.42
CA SER A 277 -26.67 2.58 -10.12
C SER A 277 -27.06 1.08 -10.25
N ALA A 278 -26.82 0.16 -9.32
CA ALA A 278 -25.89 -0.04 -8.18
C ALA A 278 -26.51 -1.21 -7.37
N GLU A 279 -25.77 -2.26 -7.01
CA GLU A 279 -26.15 -3.13 -5.87
C GLU A 279 -25.00 -4.05 -5.44
N ALA A 280 -25.10 -4.61 -4.23
CA ALA A 280 -24.11 -5.50 -3.63
C ALA A 280 -24.79 -6.56 -2.75
N GLU A 281 -24.22 -7.76 -2.68
CA GLU A 281 -24.63 -8.81 -1.73
C GLU A 281 -23.44 -9.31 -0.88
N ALA A 282 -23.76 -9.83 0.31
CA ALA A 282 -22.80 -10.30 1.30
C ALA A 282 -23.00 -11.79 1.61
N VAL A 283 -21.93 -12.47 2.05
CA VAL A 283 -21.97 -13.88 2.50
C VAL A 283 -21.24 -14.00 3.83
N ALA A 284 -21.83 -14.72 4.80
CA ALA A 284 -21.30 -14.90 6.15
C ALA A 284 -20.62 -16.28 6.37
N GLY A 285 -19.69 -16.39 7.32
CA GLY A 285 -18.87 -17.62 7.47
C GLY A 285 -18.13 -17.84 8.81
N ILE A 286 -18.87 -18.11 9.89
CA ILE A 286 -18.58 -19.10 10.96
C ILE A 286 -17.14 -19.25 11.53
N SER A 287 -16.94 -18.73 12.76
CA SER A 287 -16.32 -19.36 13.98
C SER A 287 -15.15 -20.36 13.89
N PHE A 288 -14.06 -20.12 14.64
CA PHE A 288 -13.72 -20.88 15.88
C PHE A 288 -12.65 -20.20 16.77
N VAL A 289 -12.37 -20.74 17.97
CA VAL A 289 -11.53 -20.14 19.05
C VAL A 289 -10.57 -21.17 19.69
N GLN A 290 -9.34 -20.72 20.05
CA GLN A 290 -8.40 -21.14 21.13
C GLN A 290 -6.94 -20.90 20.65
N GLU A 291 -5.92 -20.63 21.47
CA GLU A 291 -5.80 -20.42 22.93
C GLU A 291 -5.17 -18.99 23.15
N GLY A 292 -4.35 -18.59 24.13
CA GLY A 292 -3.81 -19.20 25.35
C GLY A 292 -2.64 -18.39 25.95
N ILE A 293 -2.66 -18.13 27.27
CA ILE A 293 -1.55 -17.48 28.03
C ILE A 293 -1.44 -18.11 29.43
N GLU A 294 -0.22 -18.46 29.86
CA GLU A 294 0.09 -18.86 31.24
C GLU A 294 0.71 -17.73 32.09
N ARG A 295 0.75 -17.98 33.42
CA ARG A 295 1.59 -17.34 34.46
C ARG A 295 1.20 -15.95 34.97
N ALA A 296 0.48 -15.97 36.09
CA ALA A 296 0.65 -15.01 37.18
C ALA A 296 0.38 -15.71 38.54
N THR A 297 1.41 -16.30 39.15
CA THR A 297 1.33 -16.91 40.50
C THR A 297 1.73 -15.88 41.57
N GLY A 298 0.74 -15.22 42.16
CA GLY A 298 0.91 -14.37 43.36
C GLY A 298 0.51 -15.12 44.63
N ALA A 299 1.28 -14.96 45.71
CA ALA A 299 1.02 -15.64 46.98
C ALA A 299 -0.13 -15.01 47.79
N PHE A 300 -0.89 -15.85 48.51
CA PHE A 300 -1.86 -15.42 49.52
C PHE A 300 -1.22 -15.41 50.93
N PRO A 301 -1.63 -14.51 51.86
CA PRO A 301 -1.15 -14.49 53.24
C PRO A 301 -1.74 -15.64 54.09
N GLU A 302 -0.94 -16.21 55.00
CA GLU A 302 -1.34 -17.39 55.81
C GLU A 302 -2.39 -17.11 56.91
N ASP A 303 -2.52 -15.86 57.37
CA ASP A 303 -3.24 -15.54 58.62
C ASP A 303 -4.76 -15.80 58.57
N MET A 304 -5.36 -15.94 57.40
CA MET A 304 -6.81 -16.19 57.28
C MET A 304 -7.21 -17.59 57.79
N HIS A 305 -6.27 -18.52 57.89
CA HIS A 305 -6.55 -19.93 58.22
C HIS A 305 -6.94 -20.18 59.69
N LYS A 306 -6.66 -19.24 60.61
CA LYS A 306 -6.97 -19.37 62.04
C LYS A 306 -8.38 -18.91 62.44
N ALA A 307 -9.03 -18.09 61.63
CA ALA A 307 -10.39 -17.60 61.90
C ALA A 307 -11.50 -18.63 61.57
N PHE A 308 -11.20 -19.62 60.72
CA PHE A 308 -12.20 -20.53 60.13
C PHE A 308 -12.38 -21.87 60.86
N PHE A 309 -11.40 -22.31 61.65
CA PHE A 309 -11.36 -23.68 62.22
C PHE A 309 -11.50 -23.71 63.76
N GLY A 310 -12.31 -22.81 64.31
CA GLY A 310 -12.72 -22.87 65.72
C GLY A 310 -13.66 -24.07 65.98
N PRO A 311 -13.46 -24.85 67.07
CA PRO A 311 -14.14 -26.13 67.27
C PRO A 311 -15.59 -26.00 67.81
N MET A 312 -16.43 -25.17 67.17
CA MET A 312 -17.90 -25.13 67.34
C MET A 312 -18.64 -24.60 66.08
N ALA A 313 -18.06 -24.73 64.89
CA ALA A 313 -18.79 -24.49 63.64
C ALA A 313 -19.89 -25.56 63.46
N THR A 314 -21.15 -25.22 63.76
CA THR A 314 -22.28 -26.12 63.50
C THR A 314 -22.42 -26.40 62.00
N PRO A 315 -22.89 -27.59 61.58
CA PRO A 315 -22.99 -27.94 60.16
C PRO A 315 -23.87 -26.94 59.39
N VAL A 316 -24.86 -26.33 60.03
CA VAL A 316 -25.70 -25.28 59.46
C VAL A 316 -24.87 -24.06 59.03
N ALA A 317 -24.00 -23.53 59.90
CA ALA A 317 -23.15 -22.39 59.57
C ALA A 317 -22.19 -22.69 58.40
N LEU A 318 -21.66 -23.92 58.37
CA LEU A 318 -20.75 -24.38 57.30
C LEU A 318 -21.49 -24.52 55.96
N THR A 319 -22.72 -25.06 55.96
CA THR A 319 -23.56 -25.11 54.73
C THR A 319 -23.98 -23.72 54.24
N LEU A 320 -24.27 -22.77 55.14
CA LEU A 320 -24.58 -21.38 54.76
C LEU A 320 -23.38 -20.67 54.11
N MET A 321 -22.17 -20.86 54.66
CA MET A 321 -20.93 -20.35 54.07
C MET A 321 -20.64 -20.96 52.69
N LEU A 322 -20.90 -22.26 52.52
CA LEU A 322 -20.78 -22.93 51.21
C LEU A 322 -21.80 -22.38 50.20
N LEU A 323 -23.03 -22.09 50.63
CA LEU A 323 -24.08 -21.49 49.79
C LEU A 323 -23.76 -20.04 49.39
N THR A 324 -23.24 -19.21 50.30
CA THR A 324 -22.87 -17.82 49.96
C THR A 324 -21.66 -17.76 49.04
N VAL A 325 -20.64 -18.61 49.25
CA VAL A 325 -19.49 -18.74 48.35
C VAL A 325 -19.94 -19.26 46.97
N LEU A 326 -20.82 -20.26 46.91
CA LEU A 326 -21.37 -20.76 45.65
C LEU A 326 -22.15 -19.67 44.89
N MET A 327 -23.00 -18.90 45.58
CA MET A 327 -23.73 -17.77 44.99
C MET A 327 -22.81 -16.65 44.49
N LEU A 328 -21.71 -16.36 45.22
CA LEU A 328 -20.68 -15.42 44.78
C LEU A 328 -19.95 -15.93 43.53
N MET A 329 -19.56 -17.21 43.48
CA MET A 329 -18.93 -17.82 42.30
C MET A 329 -19.86 -17.81 41.08
N ILE A 330 -21.16 -18.09 41.26
CA ILE A 330 -22.16 -17.99 40.20
C ILE A 330 -22.25 -16.54 39.69
N ARG A 331 -22.38 -15.54 40.57
CA ARG A 331 -22.43 -14.11 40.17
C ARG A 331 -21.15 -13.64 39.48
N CYS A 332 -19.98 -14.02 39.96
CA CYS A 332 -18.70 -13.74 39.30
C CYS A 332 -18.62 -14.40 37.91
N SER A 333 -19.07 -15.65 37.77
CA SER A 333 -19.10 -16.34 36.48
C SER A 333 -20.02 -15.66 35.46
N ALA A 334 -21.17 -15.14 35.91
CA ALA A 334 -22.09 -14.37 35.08
C ALA A 334 -21.48 -13.03 34.63
N LEU A 335 -20.87 -12.27 35.54
CA LEU A 335 -20.19 -11.00 35.21
C LEU A 335 -18.98 -11.19 34.28
N VAL A 336 -18.20 -12.26 34.47
CA VAL A 336 -17.09 -12.60 33.56
C VAL A 336 -17.61 -13.01 32.17
N ARG A 337 -18.75 -13.71 32.11
CA ARG A 337 -19.41 -14.06 30.84
C ARG A 337 -19.97 -12.84 30.12
N GLU A 338 -20.75 -12.02 30.80
CA GLU A 338 -21.31 -10.77 30.26
C GLU A 338 -20.19 -9.85 29.73
N LYS A 339 -19.11 -9.68 30.51
CA LYS A 339 -17.96 -8.87 30.08
C LYS A 339 -17.23 -9.49 28.87
N ARG A 340 -17.14 -10.82 28.75
CA ARG A 340 -16.61 -11.48 27.55
C ARG A 340 -17.51 -11.26 26.33
N GLU A 341 -18.82 -11.36 26.50
CA GLU A 341 -19.81 -11.13 25.44
C GLU A 341 -19.78 -9.65 24.98
N GLN A 342 -19.64 -8.69 25.89
CA GLN A 342 -19.40 -7.27 25.57
C GLN A 342 -18.07 -7.01 24.84
N HIS A 343 -16.98 -7.68 25.23
CA HIS A 343 -15.70 -7.58 24.51
C HIS A 343 -15.76 -8.21 23.11
N ALA A 344 -16.45 -9.34 22.94
CA ALA A 344 -16.64 -9.99 21.66
C ALA A 344 -17.49 -9.13 20.71
N ALA A 345 -18.57 -8.52 21.19
CA ALA A 345 -19.39 -7.59 20.42
C ALA A 345 -18.56 -6.40 19.90
N ARG A 346 -17.78 -5.74 20.77
CA ARG A 346 -16.91 -4.62 20.38
C ARG A 346 -15.80 -5.02 19.41
N ALA A 347 -15.26 -6.24 19.51
CA ALA A 347 -14.27 -6.75 18.57
C ALA A 347 -14.89 -7.02 17.17
N ALA A 348 -16.12 -7.54 17.12
CA ALA A 348 -16.86 -7.71 15.87
C ALA A 348 -17.20 -6.34 15.22
N GLU A 349 -17.65 -5.38 16.03
CA GLU A 349 -17.95 -4.01 15.61
C GLU A 349 -16.71 -3.29 15.05
N GLN A 350 -15.53 -3.49 15.65
CA GLN A 350 -14.25 -3.00 15.12
C GLN A 350 -13.79 -3.75 13.86
N SER A 351 -14.17 -5.02 13.66
CA SER A 351 -13.84 -5.77 12.44
C SER A 351 -14.65 -5.33 11.20
N GLY A 352 -15.65 -4.46 11.38
CA GLY A 352 -16.42 -3.85 10.29
C GLY A 352 -15.69 -2.73 9.53
N SER A 353 -14.53 -2.28 10.00
CA SER A 353 -13.71 -1.34 9.21
C SER A 353 -13.16 -2.06 7.97
N LEU A 354 -13.49 -1.55 6.78
CA LEU A 354 -12.84 -1.96 5.54
C LEU A 354 -11.31 -1.92 5.72
N PRO A 355 -10.55 -2.94 5.26
CA PRO A 355 -9.11 -2.95 5.40
C PRO A 355 -8.55 -1.74 4.66
N VAL A 356 -7.87 -0.86 5.39
CA VAL A 356 -7.26 0.34 4.81
C VAL A 356 -6.22 -0.12 3.78
N ASP A 357 -6.39 0.34 2.53
CA ASP A 357 -5.38 0.22 1.46
C ASP A 357 -4.16 1.07 1.87
N ALA A 358 -3.32 0.48 2.72
CA ALA A 358 -2.13 1.11 3.25
C ALA A 358 -1.04 1.12 2.19
N TRP A 359 -0.26 2.21 2.14
CA TRP A 359 0.90 2.30 1.28
C TRP A 359 1.88 1.17 1.65
N CYS A 360 2.35 0.42 0.65
CA CYS A 360 3.18 -0.78 0.82
C CYS A 360 4.54 -0.53 1.51
N ILE A 361 4.94 0.73 1.70
CA ILE A 361 6.12 1.15 2.44
C ILE A 361 5.67 2.02 3.61
N SER A 362 5.89 1.55 4.84
CA SER A 362 5.89 2.44 6.00
C SER A 362 7.09 3.37 5.89
N SER A 363 6.86 4.66 5.68
CA SER A 363 7.93 5.67 5.54
C SER A 363 8.56 6.03 6.89
N HIS A 364 9.11 5.04 7.59
CA HIS A 364 9.99 5.26 8.73
C HIS A 364 11.30 5.89 8.25
N SER A 365 11.31 7.22 8.22
CA SER A 365 12.53 8.01 8.18
C SER A 365 13.47 7.58 9.33
N SER A 366 14.77 7.64 9.04
CA SER A 366 15.87 7.02 9.80
C SER A 366 15.69 6.98 11.33
N PRO A 367 15.97 5.84 12.01
CA PRO A 367 15.77 5.65 13.46
C PRO A 367 16.86 6.37 14.29
N ALA A 368 16.91 7.70 14.18
CA ALA A 368 17.94 8.57 14.73
C ALA A 368 17.47 9.41 15.94
N ASN A 369 16.21 9.30 16.37
CA ASN A 369 15.66 10.17 17.43
C ASN A 369 14.43 9.60 18.18
N LEU A 370 14.38 8.28 18.37
CA LEU A 370 13.29 7.58 19.10
C LEU A 370 13.85 6.61 20.16
N ASP A 371 14.85 7.07 20.91
CA ASP A 371 15.36 6.36 22.08
C ASP A 371 14.34 6.41 23.23
N GLY A 372 13.84 5.22 23.60
CA GLY A 372 13.01 5.01 24.79
C GLY A 372 11.52 4.88 24.53
N LEU A 373 11.08 3.64 24.24
CA LEU A 373 9.93 2.97 24.90
C LEU A 373 9.64 1.55 24.36
N VAL A 374 10.20 1.18 23.21
CA VAL A 374 10.14 -0.20 22.67
C VAL A 374 11.48 -0.91 22.89
N PRO A 375 11.54 -2.06 23.60
CA PRO A 375 12.78 -2.80 23.79
C PRO A 375 13.34 -3.37 22.49
N ARG A 376 14.54 -2.93 22.12
CA ARG A 376 15.26 -3.34 20.89
C ARG A 376 15.54 -4.85 20.86
N ASP A 377 15.63 -5.47 22.03
CA ASP A 377 15.98 -6.89 22.21
C ASP A 377 14.87 -7.87 21.82
N GLN A 378 13.59 -7.45 21.76
CA GLN A 378 12.50 -8.35 21.36
C GLN A 378 12.54 -8.65 19.85
N MET A 379 12.87 -7.66 19.01
CA MET A 379 12.99 -7.88 17.56
C MET A 379 14.20 -8.74 17.16
N ALA A 380 15.13 -9.01 18.09
CA ALA A 380 16.29 -9.86 17.85
C ALA A 380 16.01 -11.37 18.05
N GLN A 381 14.92 -11.74 18.75
CA GLN A 381 14.64 -13.13 19.12
C GLN A 381 13.73 -13.88 18.14
N ASP A 382 12.81 -13.18 17.45
CA ASP A 382 11.86 -13.80 16.50
C ASP A 382 12.49 -14.16 15.13
N GLY A 383 13.77 -13.84 14.93
CA GLY A 383 14.46 -13.90 13.64
C GLY A 383 14.24 -12.61 12.85
N GLY A 384 15.33 -11.91 12.53
CA GLY A 384 15.27 -10.58 11.92
C GLY A 384 14.58 -10.57 10.54
N TRP A 385 13.92 -9.45 10.23
CA TRP A 385 13.37 -9.17 8.90
C TRP A 385 14.49 -9.18 7.84
N LEU A 386 14.19 -9.67 6.64
CA LEU A 386 15.13 -9.71 5.52
C LEU A 386 15.22 -8.34 4.84
N CYS A 387 14.08 -7.65 4.73
CA CYS A 387 13.94 -6.32 4.17
C CYS A 387 13.15 -5.45 5.18
N PRO A 388 13.79 -4.95 6.26
CA PRO A 388 13.11 -4.24 7.35
C PRO A 388 12.41 -2.94 6.91
N GLU A 389 12.86 -2.34 5.80
CA GLU A 389 12.21 -1.20 5.14
C GLU A 389 11.00 -1.56 4.25
N LEU A 390 10.72 -2.86 4.05
CA LEU A 390 9.60 -3.41 3.27
C LEU A 390 8.62 -4.24 4.13
N VAL A 391 8.42 -3.85 5.38
CA VAL A 391 7.47 -4.54 6.29
C VAL A 391 6.05 -3.98 6.11
N VAL A 392 5.13 -4.83 5.65
CA VAL A 392 3.68 -4.59 5.66
C VAL A 392 3.18 -4.80 7.10
N PRO A 393 2.54 -3.80 7.74
CA PRO A 393 1.98 -3.97 9.08
C PRO A 393 0.90 -5.06 9.17
N ARG A 394 0.76 -5.66 10.37
CA ARG A 394 -0.38 -6.53 10.68
C ARG A 394 -1.72 -5.84 10.40
N ASN A 395 -2.69 -6.58 9.89
CA ASN A 395 -4.04 -6.13 9.56
C ASN A 395 -4.11 -4.99 8.52
N SER A 396 -3.03 -4.70 7.78
CA SER A 396 -3.09 -3.85 6.58
C SER A 396 -3.00 -4.69 5.31
N LYS A 397 -3.49 -4.14 4.20
CA LYS A 397 -3.43 -4.76 2.88
C LYS A 397 -2.47 -3.98 1.99
N CYS A 398 -1.54 -4.69 1.36
CA CYS A 398 -0.60 -4.15 0.37
C CYS A 398 -0.75 -4.95 -0.94
N ILE A 399 -0.76 -4.26 -2.07
CA ILE A 399 -0.86 -4.87 -3.40
C ILE A 399 0.26 -4.34 -4.28
N ILE A 400 1.02 -5.25 -4.90
CA ILE A 400 2.11 -4.94 -5.82
C ILE A 400 1.98 -5.74 -7.11
N ASN A 401 2.59 -5.22 -8.18
CA ASN A 401 2.79 -5.92 -9.44
C ASN A 401 4.26 -6.35 -9.52
N ALA A 402 4.52 -7.65 -9.41
CA ALA A 402 5.85 -8.24 -9.54
C ALA A 402 6.01 -8.90 -10.92
N PRO A 403 7.12 -8.69 -11.65
CA PRO A 403 7.29 -9.22 -13.00
C PRO A 403 7.57 -10.73 -12.96
N ARG A 404 7.06 -11.46 -13.95
CA ARG A 404 7.37 -12.88 -14.14
C ARG A 404 8.70 -13.03 -14.86
N LEU A 405 9.65 -13.76 -14.25
CA LEU A 405 11.05 -13.80 -14.67
C LEU A 405 11.40 -15.14 -15.33
N GLY A 406 12.09 -15.10 -16.47
CA GLY A 406 12.59 -16.29 -17.16
C GLY A 406 11.65 -16.90 -18.22
N ALA A 407 10.49 -16.28 -18.48
CA ALA A 407 9.51 -16.72 -19.49
C ALA A 407 9.96 -16.49 -20.95
N GLU A 408 10.98 -15.66 -21.17
CA GLU A 408 11.57 -15.35 -22.48
C GLU A 408 13.10 -15.45 -22.36
N GLY A 409 13.76 -16.11 -23.31
CA GLY A 409 15.16 -16.60 -23.20
C GLY A 409 16.27 -15.54 -23.28
N LEU A 410 16.17 -14.47 -22.50
CA LEU A 410 17.16 -13.40 -22.39
C LEU A 410 18.04 -13.60 -21.15
N ALA A 411 19.37 -13.51 -21.31
CA ALA A 411 20.35 -13.90 -20.28
C ALA A 411 20.33 -13.05 -18.99
N THR A 412 19.76 -11.84 -19.06
CA THR A 412 19.50 -10.96 -17.92
C THR A 412 18.17 -10.25 -18.11
N GLN A 413 17.29 -10.29 -17.11
CA GLN A 413 16.04 -9.52 -17.09
C GLN A 413 16.00 -8.63 -15.85
N ASN A 414 15.98 -7.31 -16.05
CA ASN A 414 15.65 -6.33 -15.01
C ASN A 414 14.23 -5.83 -15.26
N ALA A 415 13.35 -5.96 -14.28
CA ALA A 415 11.96 -5.55 -14.39
C ALA A 415 11.44 -4.92 -13.10
N LEU A 416 10.54 -3.94 -13.23
CA LEU A 416 10.12 -3.07 -12.14
C LEU A 416 9.04 -3.74 -11.27
N VAL A 417 9.15 -3.58 -9.95
CA VAL A 417 8.09 -3.94 -8.99
C VAL A 417 7.41 -2.67 -8.52
N THR A 418 6.13 -2.53 -8.84
CA THR A 418 5.32 -1.35 -8.54
C THR A 418 4.20 -1.67 -7.57
N ASP A 419 3.67 -0.65 -6.88
CA ASP A 419 2.46 -0.80 -6.07
C ASP A 419 1.16 -0.68 -6.89
N LYS A 420 0.02 -0.63 -6.18
CA LYS A 420 -1.32 -0.39 -6.73
C LYS A 420 -1.45 0.94 -7.50
N MET A 421 -0.59 1.93 -7.26
CA MET A 421 -0.59 3.23 -7.93
C MET A 421 0.43 3.30 -9.08
N GLY A 422 1.20 2.23 -9.33
CA GLY A 422 2.28 2.22 -10.30
C GLY A 422 3.58 2.84 -9.80
N GLN A 423 3.70 3.21 -8.52
CA GLN A 423 4.93 3.74 -7.95
C GLN A 423 5.97 2.62 -7.81
N LEU A 424 7.19 2.88 -8.32
CA LEU A 424 8.32 1.94 -8.24
C LEU A 424 8.78 1.76 -6.79
N LEU A 425 8.67 0.53 -6.27
CA LEU A 425 9.15 0.16 -4.94
C LEU A 425 10.60 -0.33 -5.01
N PHE A 426 10.86 -1.30 -5.89
CA PHE A 426 12.16 -1.93 -6.12
C PHE A 426 12.20 -2.60 -7.51
N THR A 427 13.38 -2.96 -7.98
CA THR A 427 13.60 -3.70 -9.22
C THR A 427 13.84 -5.16 -8.91
N ALA A 428 13.17 -6.06 -9.61
CA ALA A 428 13.51 -7.48 -9.63
C ALA A 428 14.49 -7.74 -10.78
N SER A 429 15.55 -8.49 -10.51
CA SER A 429 16.61 -8.82 -11.45
C SER A 429 16.84 -10.33 -11.49
N HIS A 430 16.97 -10.90 -12.67
CA HIS A 430 17.31 -12.31 -12.90
C HIS A 430 18.50 -12.39 -13.85
N SER A 431 19.48 -13.24 -13.51
CA SER A 431 20.62 -13.57 -14.38
C SER A 431 21.14 -14.99 -14.14
N CYS A 432 21.74 -15.58 -15.17
CA CYS A 432 22.50 -16.82 -15.01
C CYS A 432 23.83 -16.55 -14.28
N VAL A 433 24.24 -17.43 -13.37
CA VAL A 433 25.53 -17.32 -12.68
C VAL A 433 26.59 -18.12 -13.43
N GLU A 434 27.61 -17.43 -13.94
CA GLU A 434 28.71 -18.03 -14.69
C GLU A 434 29.35 -19.22 -13.94
N PRO A 435 29.85 -20.24 -14.67
CA PRO A 435 30.39 -21.45 -14.06
C PRO A 435 31.76 -21.22 -13.41
N GLY A 436 31.76 -20.80 -12.14
CA GLY A 436 32.96 -20.83 -11.28
C GLY A 436 33.50 -22.25 -11.06
N GLU A 437 34.78 -22.34 -10.72
CA GLU A 437 35.65 -23.56 -10.81
C GLU A 437 35.28 -24.77 -9.92
N LEU A 438 34.13 -24.77 -9.25
CA LEU A 438 33.73 -25.77 -8.25
C LEU A 438 32.36 -26.43 -8.51
N LYS A 439 31.75 -26.23 -9.68
CA LYS A 439 30.43 -26.81 -10.01
C LYS A 439 30.49 -28.30 -10.35
N THR A 440 29.50 -29.04 -9.87
CA THR A 440 29.15 -30.36 -10.42
C THR A 440 28.42 -30.18 -11.75
N ASP A 441 28.86 -30.91 -12.78
CA ASP A 441 28.51 -30.70 -14.20
C ASP A 441 27.00 -30.67 -14.53
N ASN A 442 26.16 -31.22 -13.65
CA ASN A 442 24.74 -31.47 -13.90
C ASN A 442 23.77 -30.39 -13.38
N ASP A 443 24.24 -29.31 -12.76
CA ASP A 443 23.36 -28.25 -12.24
C ASP A 443 23.59 -26.90 -12.98
N ILE A 444 22.55 -26.06 -13.02
CA ILE A 444 22.54 -24.67 -13.48
C ILE A 444 22.31 -23.79 -12.25
N ASP A 445 23.10 -22.72 -12.09
CA ASP A 445 22.86 -21.73 -11.05
C ASP A 445 22.29 -20.46 -11.66
N GLU A 446 21.14 -20.03 -11.16
CA GLU A 446 20.53 -18.74 -11.48
C GLU A 446 20.52 -17.85 -10.23
N LYS A 447 20.65 -16.54 -10.45
CA LYS A 447 20.55 -15.53 -9.40
C LYS A 447 19.32 -14.66 -9.65
N LEU A 448 18.43 -14.66 -8.67
CA LEU A 448 17.38 -13.67 -8.51
C LEU A 448 17.86 -12.63 -7.48
N SER A 449 17.67 -11.34 -7.73
CA SER A 449 17.92 -10.31 -6.72
C SER A 449 16.88 -9.19 -6.77
N LEU A 450 16.47 -8.71 -5.60
CA LEU A 450 15.66 -7.49 -5.48
C LEU A 450 16.57 -6.33 -5.11
N THR A 451 16.48 -5.22 -5.83
CA THR A 451 17.32 -4.03 -5.64
C THR A 451 16.48 -2.76 -5.48
N ARG A 452 16.86 -1.88 -4.54
CA ARG A 452 16.27 -0.54 -4.42
C ARG A 452 16.62 0.33 -5.63
N GLN A 453 15.90 1.44 -5.79
CA GLN A 453 16.18 2.45 -6.82
C GLN A 453 17.63 3.00 -6.76
N ASP A 454 18.27 2.99 -5.58
CA ASP A 454 19.68 3.39 -5.39
C ASP A 454 20.70 2.27 -5.67
N GLY A 455 20.26 1.13 -6.21
CA GLY A 455 21.10 -0.03 -6.52
C GLY A 455 21.38 -0.95 -5.32
N THR A 456 20.94 -0.60 -4.10
CA THR A 456 21.11 -1.47 -2.92
C THR A 456 20.41 -2.80 -3.12
N VAL A 457 21.15 -3.91 -3.08
CA VAL A 457 20.58 -5.26 -2.99
C VAL A 457 19.90 -5.44 -1.64
N LEU A 458 18.63 -5.84 -1.68
CA LEU A 458 17.81 -6.15 -0.52
C LEU A 458 17.92 -7.63 -0.14
N VAL A 459 17.70 -8.49 -1.13
CA VAL A 459 17.78 -9.95 -1.04
C VAL A 459 18.42 -10.49 -2.30
N THR A 460 19.25 -11.52 -2.14
CA THR A 460 19.69 -12.39 -3.24
C THR A 460 19.12 -13.79 -3.01
N CYS A 461 18.59 -14.40 -4.06
CA CYS A 461 18.11 -15.77 -4.11
C CYS A 461 18.98 -16.53 -5.10
N HIS A 462 19.75 -17.51 -4.61
CA HIS A 462 20.57 -18.41 -5.42
C HIS A 462 19.78 -19.68 -5.73
N LEU A 463 19.30 -19.82 -6.97
CA LEU A 463 18.57 -21.00 -7.43
C LEU A 463 19.55 -22.02 -7.99
N VAL A 464 19.49 -23.25 -7.47
CA VAL A 464 20.22 -24.42 -8.01
C VAL A 464 19.20 -25.29 -8.74
N LEU A 465 19.40 -25.42 -10.06
CA LEU A 465 18.44 -25.96 -11.00
C LEU A 465 19.07 -27.17 -11.74
N PRO A 466 18.65 -28.40 -11.44
CA PRO A 466 19.25 -29.61 -12.02
C PRO A 466 18.91 -29.78 -13.50
N LYS A 467 19.88 -30.23 -14.29
CA LYS A 467 19.73 -30.53 -15.72
C LYS A 467 19.10 -31.92 -15.92
N GLY A 468 17.87 -31.94 -16.40
CA GLY A 468 17.25 -33.11 -17.05
C GLY A 468 16.37 -34.01 -16.17
N ALA A 469 15.67 -34.91 -16.89
CA ALA A 469 14.51 -35.67 -16.45
C ALA A 469 14.62 -36.30 -15.05
N GLY A 470 13.81 -35.78 -14.12
CA GLY A 470 13.75 -36.20 -12.72
C GLY A 470 14.34 -35.17 -11.74
N GLY A 471 14.71 -33.99 -12.24
CA GLY A 471 15.38 -32.94 -11.45
C GLY A 471 14.56 -32.40 -10.28
N ARG A 472 13.22 -32.43 -10.34
CA ARG A 472 12.29 -31.74 -9.40
C ARG A 472 12.63 -31.84 -7.91
N LYS A 473 13.20 -32.96 -7.43
CA LYS A 473 13.56 -33.19 -6.02
C LYS A 473 14.89 -32.55 -5.56
N ARG A 474 15.70 -32.03 -6.50
CA ARG A 474 16.98 -31.36 -6.24
C ARG A 474 16.93 -29.85 -6.43
N ALA A 475 15.92 -29.34 -7.14
CA ALA A 475 15.69 -27.92 -7.33
C ALA A 475 15.52 -27.19 -5.98
N ARG A 476 16.35 -26.18 -5.72
CA ARG A 476 16.39 -25.42 -4.46
C ARG A 476 16.67 -23.95 -4.72
N CYS A 477 16.28 -23.08 -3.79
CA CYS A 477 16.68 -21.69 -3.78
C CYS A 477 17.18 -21.29 -2.38
N TYR A 478 18.40 -20.78 -2.29
CA TYR A 478 19.00 -20.25 -1.06
C TYR A 478 18.76 -18.74 -1.01
N VAL A 479 17.94 -18.30 -0.05
CA VAL A 479 17.63 -16.90 0.21
C VAL A 479 18.75 -16.34 1.10
N LEU A 480 19.43 -15.30 0.63
CA LEU A 480 20.58 -14.68 1.26
C LEU A 480 20.26 -13.24 1.69
N GLN A 481 20.76 -12.88 2.87
CA GLN A 481 20.76 -11.51 3.40
C GLN A 481 21.72 -10.61 2.61
N ARG A 482 21.66 -9.30 2.86
CA ARG A 482 22.47 -8.26 2.18
C ARG A 482 23.99 -8.44 2.36
N ASP A 483 24.43 -9.11 3.42
CA ASP A 483 25.83 -9.46 3.69
C ASP A 483 26.26 -10.82 3.07
N GLY A 484 25.34 -11.55 2.43
CA GLY A 484 25.54 -12.88 1.90
C GLY A 484 25.21 -14.02 2.88
N GLY A 485 24.80 -13.72 4.12
CA GLY A 485 24.40 -14.72 5.11
C GLY A 485 23.16 -15.51 4.67
N LEU A 486 23.13 -16.83 4.91
CA LEU A 486 21.98 -17.67 4.57
C LEU A 486 20.78 -17.34 5.48
N PHE A 487 19.75 -16.75 4.90
CA PHE A 487 18.50 -16.43 5.60
C PHE A 487 17.58 -17.66 5.69
N ALA A 488 17.29 -18.27 4.54
CA ALA A 488 16.35 -19.37 4.41
C ALA A 488 16.64 -20.23 3.18
N THR A 489 16.14 -21.47 3.16
CA THR A 489 16.15 -22.36 1.99
C THR A 489 14.73 -22.64 1.56
N LEU A 490 14.43 -22.35 0.30
CA LEU A 490 13.22 -22.73 -0.40
C LEU A 490 13.47 -24.05 -1.15
N GLY A 491 12.56 -25.03 -1.01
CA GLY A 491 12.65 -26.30 -1.72
C GLY A 491 11.30 -26.99 -1.85
N TRP A 492 11.20 -27.92 -2.80
CA TRP A 492 9.96 -28.68 -3.03
C TRP A 492 9.71 -29.70 -1.91
N ASP A 493 8.55 -29.61 -1.26
CA ASP A 493 8.06 -30.63 -0.33
C ASP A 493 7.16 -31.60 -1.09
N ASP A 494 7.70 -32.78 -1.42
CA ASP A 494 6.94 -33.95 -1.93
C ASP A 494 5.81 -34.42 -0.97
N GLY A 495 5.62 -33.76 0.17
CA GLY A 495 4.65 -34.11 1.19
C GLY A 495 5.00 -35.44 1.86
N ARG A 496 6.29 -35.63 2.21
CA ARG A 496 6.93 -36.92 2.59
C ARG A 496 5.93 -37.91 3.18
N ILE A 497 5.47 -38.84 2.35
CA ILE A 497 4.54 -39.90 2.73
C ILE A 497 5.24 -40.79 3.77
N THR A 498 4.97 -40.52 5.05
CA THR A 498 5.48 -41.33 6.15
C THR A 498 5.00 -42.77 5.96
N TRP A 499 5.79 -43.75 6.37
CA TRP A 499 5.42 -45.16 6.16
C TRP A 499 4.07 -45.51 6.82
N LEU A 500 3.71 -44.82 7.91
CA LEU A 500 2.39 -44.85 8.55
C LEU A 500 1.27 -44.38 7.61
N SER A 501 1.45 -43.29 6.85
CA SER A 501 0.43 -42.82 5.90
C SER A 501 0.28 -43.70 4.66
N ARG A 502 1.20 -44.64 4.38
CA ARG A 502 0.98 -45.74 3.42
C ARG A 502 0.04 -46.83 3.96
N ILE A 503 0.00 -47.02 5.28
CA ILE A 503 -0.87 -48.02 5.93
C ILE A 503 -2.32 -47.50 5.98
N THR A 504 -2.50 -46.21 6.32
CA THR A 504 -3.81 -45.55 6.22
C THR A 504 -4.11 -45.17 4.77
N ARG A 505 -4.77 -46.05 4.00
CA ARG A 505 -5.12 -45.89 2.57
C ARG A 505 -5.92 -44.63 2.16
N ARG A 506 -6.19 -43.69 3.06
CA ARG A 506 -6.58 -42.33 2.69
C ARG A 506 -5.33 -41.61 2.16
N ALA A 507 -5.12 -41.68 0.84
CA ALA A 507 -4.27 -40.74 0.15
C ALA A 507 -4.81 -39.32 0.44
N SER A 508 -4.07 -38.56 1.24
CA SER A 508 -4.38 -37.17 1.50
C SER A 508 -3.83 -36.39 0.30
N ASP A 509 -4.72 -35.87 -0.55
CA ASP A 509 -4.36 -34.94 -1.64
C ASP A 509 -3.91 -33.61 -1.04
N LYS A 510 -2.71 -33.60 -0.45
CA LYS A 510 -2.03 -32.37 -0.07
C LYS A 510 -1.56 -31.72 -1.37
N PRO A 511 -1.93 -30.44 -1.64
CA PRO A 511 -1.39 -29.74 -2.79
C PRO A 511 0.13 -29.70 -2.67
N SER A 512 0.81 -29.88 -3.80
CA SER A 512 2.27 -29.77 -3.85
C SER A 512 2.69 -28.36 -3.46
N ALA A 513 3.71 -28.25 -2.61
CA ALA A 513 4.09 -27.00 -2.00
C ALA A 513 5.61 -26.80 -2.03
N PHE A 514 6.04 -25.57 -2.26
CA PHE A 514 7.40 -25.17 -1.89
C PHE A 514 7.40 -24.81 -0.41
N VAL A 515 8.37 -25.35 0.33
CA VAL A 515 8.64 -25.04 1.73
C VAL A 515 9.81 -24.07 1.80
N LEU A 516 9.60 -22.95 2.48
CA LEU A 516 10.63 -22.04 2.92
C LEU A 516 10.94 -22.30 4.39
N ALA A 517 12.15 -22.75 4.68
CA ALA A 517 12.65 -22.95 6.04
C ALA A 517 13.80 -21.97 6.33
N PRO A 518 13.73 -21.15 7.40
CA PRO A 518 14.83 -20.27 7.81
C PRO A 518 16.02 -21.08 8.33
N ALA A 519 17.22 -20.51 8.24
CA ALA A 519 18.43 -21.11 8.79
C ALA A 519 18.36 -21.33 10.32
N SER A 520 17.53 -20.57 11.03
CA SER A 520 17.25 -20.71 12.47
C SER A 520 16.25 -21.83 12.81
N GLY A 521 15.46 -22.31 11.85
CA GLY A 521 14.34 -23.24 12.08
C GLY A 521 13.16 -22.67 12.89
N ALA A 522 13.13 -21.37 13.19
CA ALA A 522 12.15 -20.76 14.11
C ALA A 522 10.72 -20.60 13.54
N TRP A 523 10.58 -20.57 12.22
CA TRP A 523 9.29 -20.44 11.52
C TRP A 523 9.28 -21.28 10.23
N GLN A 524 8.14 -21.37 9.55
CA GLN A 524 8.04 -21.96 8.20
C GLN A 524 7.01 -21.18 7.37
N LEU A 525 7.32 -20.92 6.09
CA LEU A 525 6.32 -20.53 5.09
C LEU A 525 6.12 -21.65 4.07
N ARG A 526 4.92 -21.77 3.53
CA ARG A 526 4.56 -22.72 2.47
C ARG A 526 3.92 -21.96 1.31
N VAL A 527 4.46 -22.14 0.11
CA VAL A 527 3.87 -21.65 -1.13
C VAL A 527 3.04 -22.80 -1.72
N LEU A 528 1.72 -22.69 -1.62
CA LEU A 528 0.76 -23.65 -2.16
C LEU A 528 0.40 -23.24 -3.58
N GLU A 529 0.49 -24.17 -4.54
CA GLU A 529 -0.05 -23.95 -5.89
C GLU A 529 -1.54 -24.32 -5.94
N SER A 530 -2.37 -23.45 -6.53
CA SER A 530 -3.80 -23.72 -6.67
C SER A 530 -4.08 -24.60 -7.88
N ASN A 531 -4.26 -25.91 -7.64
CA ASN A 531 -4.51 -26.95 -8.65
C ASN A 531 -5.62 -26.62 -9.67
N ASN A 532 -6.63 -25.83 -9.29
CA ASN A 532 -7.75 -25.48 -10.15
C ASN A 532 -7.49 -24.21 -11.02
N SER A 533 -6.32 -23.57 -10.88
CA SER A 533 -6.02 -22.31 -11.54
C SER A 533 -5.16 -22.49 -12.80
N VAL A 534 -5.80 -22.38 -13.98
CA VAL A 534 -5.10 -22.38 -15.28
C VAL A 534 -4.10 -21.19 -15.38
N GLY A 535 -4.34 -20.11 -14.64
CA GLY A 535 -3.44 -18.96 -14.49
C GLY A 535 -2.31 -19.14 -13.45
N GLY A 536 -2.22 -20.28 -12.76
CA GLY A 536 -1.09 -20.58 -11.86
C GLY A 536 -0.98 -19.70 -10.62
N HIS A 537 -2.08 -19.52 -9.89
CA HIS A 537 -2.17 -18.80 -8.61
C HIS A 537 -1.34 -19.48 -7.51
N PHE A 538 -0.62 -18.69 -6.73
CA PHE A 538 0.10 -19.13 -5.52
C PHE A 538 -0.52 -18.54 -4.25
N SER A 539 -0.62 -19.33 -3.19
CA SER A 539 -0.95 -18.85 -1.85
C SER A 539 0.22 -19.10 -0.90
N VAL A 540 0.73 -18.04 -0.28
CA VAL A 540 1.76 -18.11 0.76
C VAL A 540 1.07 -18.18 2.11
N VAL A 541 1.27 -19.28 2.83
CA VAL A 541 0.73 -19.52 4.17
C VAL A 541 1.85 -19.76 5.18
N ASP A 542 1.57 -19.52 6.46
CA ASP A 542 2.51 -19.80 7.55
C ASP A 542 2.47 -21.27 8.01
N GLN A 543 3.27 -21.58 9.04
CA GLN A 543 3.32 -22.91 9.67
C GLN A 543 2.00 -23.37 10.31
N LEU A 544 1.07 -22.45 10.59
CA LEU A 544 -0.29 -22.72 11.06
C LEU A 544 -1.31 -22.73 9.91
N SER A 545 -0.84 -22.68 8.66
CA SER A 545 -1.65 -22.58 7.43
C SER A 545 -2.55 -21.34 7.35
N ARG A 546 -2.19 -20.26 8.06
CA ARG A 546 -2.84 -18.95 7.95
C ARG A 546 -2.34 -18.22 6.70
N PRO A 547 -3.20 -17.49 5.95
CA PRO A 547 -2.76 -16.72 4.80
C PRO A 547 -1.80 -15.60 5.23
N VAL A 548 -0.75 -15.42 4.43
CA VAL A 548 0.23 -14.33 4.54
C VAL A 548 0.19 -13.47 3.28
N ALA A 549 0.14 -14.11 2.10
CA ALA A 549 -0.05 -13.43 0.83
C ALA A 549 -0.69 -14.35 -0.22
N GLY A 550 -1.31 -13.76 -1.24
CA GLY A 550 -1.70 -14.42 -2.49
C GLY A 550 -0.94 -13.81 -3.67
N ALA A 551 -0.73 -14.57 -4.74
CA ALA A 551 -0.17 -14.09 -5.99
C ALA A 551 -0.93 -14.65 -7.19
N GLU A 552 -1.50 -13.75 -7.99
CA GLU A 552 -2.30 -14.10 -9.16
C GLU A 552 -1.60 -13.62 -10.43
N LEU A 553 -1.53 -14.43 -11.48
CA LEU A 553 -1.06 -13.95 -12.78
C LEU A 553 -2.04 -12.92 -13.34
N GLY A 554 -1.55 -11.71 -13.62
CA GLY A 554 -2.33 -10.59 -14.08
C GLY A 554 -3.07 -10.89 -15.38
N ARG A 555 -4.40 -10.71 -15.38
CA ARG A 555 -5.20 -10.83 -16.60
C ARG A 555 -5.02 -9.56 -17.44
N PRO A 556 -4.85 -9.66 -18.78
CA PRO A 556 -4.69 -8.48 -19.65
C PRO A 556 -5.97 -7.62 -19.78
N GLU A 557 -7.06 -8.02 -19.12
CA GLU A 557 -8.39 -7.39 -19.20
C GLU A 557 -8.72 -6.57 -17.93
N SER A 558 -7.94 -6.67 -16.84
CA SER A 558 -8.14 -5.80 -15.67
C SER A 558 -7.56 -4.41 -15.97
N SER A 559 -8.44 -3.47 -16.31
CA SER A 559 -8.14 -2.11 -16.79
C SER A 559 -7.31 -1.23 -15.85
N ASP A 560 -7.23 -1.60 -14.58
CA ASP A 560 -6.70 -0.77 -13.49
C ASP A 560 -5.19 -0.49 -13.62
N PHE A 561 -4.47 -1.32 -14.39
CA PHE A 561 -3.02 -1.22 -14.61
C PHE A 561 -2.73 -1.08 -16.11
N GLY A 562 -2.41 0.15 -16.53
CA GLY A 562 -2.41 0.56 -17.94
C GLY A 562 -1.45 -0.22 -18.87
N GLY A 563 -1.97 -1.25 -19.53
CA GLY A 563 -1.39 -1.83 -20.75
C GLY A 563 -0.16 -2.72 -20.59
N CYS A 564 0.19 -3.15 -19.37
CA CYS A 564 1.32 -4.05 -19.15
C CYS A 564 1.08 -5.45 -19.78
N ASN A 565 2.11 -5.99 -20.44
CA ASN A 565 2.06 -7.33 -21.04
C ASN A 565 1.81 -8.44 -19.99
N ARG A 566 1.33 -9.60 -20.44
CA ARG A 566 0.79 -10.75 -19.66
C ARG A 566 1.74 -11.45 -18.65
N ASN A 567 2.89 -10.85 -18.34
CA ASN A 567 4.00 -11.44 -17.60
C ASN A 567 4.20 -10.75 -16.22
N PHE A 568 3.13 -10.58 -15.43
CA PHE A 568 3.23 -10.08 -14.05
C PHE A 568 2.32 -10.83 -13.08
N PHE A 569 2.74 -10.93 -11.83
CA PHE A 569 1.96 -11.36 -10.70
C PHE A 569 1.41 -10.15 -9.94
N ARG A 570 0.09 -10.08 -9.76
CA ARG A 570 -0.55 -9.25 -8.75
C ARG A 570 -0.38 -9.95 -7.40
N VAL A 571 0.59 -9.50 -6.60
CA VAL A 571 0.85 -10.02 -5.26
C VAL A 571 0.08 -9.19 -4.25
N GLU A 572 -0.76 -9.84 -3.45
CA GLU A 572 -1.56 -9.22 -2.40
C GLU A 572 -1.10 -9.76 -1.04
N VAL A 573 -0.43 -8.91 -0.25
CA VAL A 573 -0.07 -9.20 1.14
C VAL A 573 -1.22 -8.76 2.04
N ASN A 574 -1.77 -9.70 2.79
CA ASN A 574 -2.89 -9.49 3.71
C ASN A 574 -2.74 -10.49 4.86
N SER A 575 -2.22 -10.02 5.99
CA SER A 575 -1.71 -10.88 7.06
C SER A 575 -2.07 -10.34 8.45
N LEU A 576 -2.34 -11.25 9.37
CA LEU A 576 -2.60 -10.96 10.79
C LEU A 576 -1.32 -10.67 11.59
N CYS A 577 -0.15 -10.78 10.96
CA CYS A 577 1.14 -10.36 11.52
C CYS A 577 1.89 -9.44 10.55
N ASN A 578 2.85 -8.69 11.08
CA ASN A 578 3.79 -7.94 10.25
C ASN A 578 4.45 -8.91 9.25
N THR A 579 4.60 -8.50 8.00
CA THR A 579 4.99 -9.38 6.90
C THR A 579 6.03 -8.70 6.01
N ASP A 580 7.12 -9.41 5.72
CA ASP A 580 8.21 -8.94 4.88
C ASP A 580 7.83 -9.06 3.38
N LEU A 581 7.54 -7.93 2.75
CA LEU A 581 7.16 -7.85 1.34
C LEU A 581 8.32 -8.26 0.42
N GLY A 582 9.56 -7.97 0.79
CA GLY A 582 10.75 -8.36 0.04
C GLY A 582 10.94 -9.87 0.01
N LEU A 583 10.85 -10.51 1.19
CA LEU A 583 10.86 -11.96 1.34
C LEU A 583 9.72 -12.62 0.57
N VAL A 584 8.47 -12.17 0.77
CA VAL A 584 7.29 -12.73 0.10
C VAL A 584 7.43 -12.64 -1.43
N THR A 585 7.85 -11.48 -1.95
CA THR A 585 8.06 -11.28 -3.39
C THR A 585 9.16 -12.19 -3.93
N ALA A 586 10.33 -12.24 -3.28
CA ALA A 586 11.44 -13.08 -3.70
C ALA A 586 11.08 -14.58 -3.68
N VAL A 587 10.26 -15.00 -2.72
CA VAL A 587 9.80 -16.39 -2.55
C VAL A 587 8.78 -16.78 -3.62
N ILE A 588 7.85 -15.90 -3.99
CA ILE A 588 6.90 -16.12 -5.09
C ILE A 588 7.64 -16.24 -6.43
N LEU A 589 8.58 -15.32 -6.69
CA LEU A 589 9.37 -15.32 -7.93
C LEU A 589 10.28 -16.56 -8.03
N ALA A 590 10.91 -16.96 -6.93
CA ALA A 590 11.70 -18.20 -6.89
C ALA A 590 10.82 -19.45 -7.03
N ALA A 591 9.64 -19.50 -6.41
CA ALA A 591 8.71 -20.62 -6.54
C ALA A 591 8.19 -20.77 -7.98
N ASP A 592 7.87 -19.68 -8.70
CA ASP A 592 7.50 -19.77 -10.11
C ASP A 592 8.66 -20.25 -10.97
N ARG A 593 9.88 -19.73 -10.77
CA ARG A 593 11.04 -20.16 -11.56
C ARG A 593 11.39 -21.64 -11.33
N LEU A 594 11.33 -22.10 -10.07
CA LEU A 594 11.47 -23.52 -9.74
C LEU A 594 10.35 -24.36 -10.40
N ARG A 595 9.11 -23.85 -10.45
CA ARG A 595 7.96 -24.51 -11.11
C ARG A 595 8.15 -24.61 -12.62
N GLU A 596 8.64 -23.56 -13.30
CA GLU A 596 8.91 -23.59 -14.74
C GLU A 596 9.87 -24.71 -15.11
N VAL A 597 11.03 -24.75 -14.45
CA VAL A 597 12.05 -25.79 -14.67
C VAL A 597 11.48 -27.17 -14.39
N CYS A 598 10.68 -27.31 -13.32
CA CYS A 598 10.00 -28.58 -13.03
C CYS A 598 8.97 -29.00 -14.09
N ARG A 599 8.39 -28.08 -14.87
CA ARG A 599 7.38 -28.37 -15.91
C ARG A 599 7.98 -28.66 -17.30
N ALA A 600 9.28 -28.43 -17.49
CA ALA A 600 10.01 -28.82 -18.71
C ALA A 600 10.40 -30.31 -18.73
N ASP A 601 10.42 -30.95 -17.54
CA ASP A 601 10.50 -32.40 -17.29
C ASP A 601 9.11 -33.06 -17.27
#